data_AF-A0A852IZZ8-F1
#
_entry.id   AF-A0A852IZZ8-F1
#
_cell.length_a   1.000
_cell.length_b   1.000
_cell.length_c   1.000
_cell.angle_alpha   90.00
_cell.angle_beta   90.00
_cell.angle_gamma   90.00
#
_symmetry.space_group_name_H-M   'P 1'
#
loop_
_entity.id
_entity.type
_entity.pdbx_description
1 polymer ?
#
loop_
_entity_poly.entity_id
_entity_poly.type
_entity_poly.pdbx_seq_one_letter_code
_entity_poly.pdbx_strand_id
1 'polypeptide(L)'
;VLHIARPLHTSQQCSAPLPPLPEKGGEVRHGLIPEEFFQFLYPKTGVTGPYMLGTGLLLYLLSKEIYVLNHETVAAACILTVIIYGVKKFGPDVAAFADKLNEEKVATALAVKNEAIKDLETAIEQEKKEQWRVEGRSYLFDAKRNNVAMLLETNYRERLMTVYNEVKKRLDFQVAMQNLKRQKEQEHMIQWVEKNVVQSITPQQQKESIAKCILDLKALSRSAQAAA
;
A
#
# COMPACT_ATOMS: atom_id res chain seq x y z
N VAL A 1 25.24 -28.89 -18.92
CA VAL A 1 26.66 -28.80 -18.53
C VAL A 1 26.93 -27.35 -18.13
N LEU A 2 26.84 -27.05 -16.83
CA LEU A 2 27.20 -25.72 -16.32
C LEU A 2 28.69 -25.74 -15.98
N HIS A 3 29.50 -25.02 -16.75
CA HIS A 3 30.91 -24.82 -16.43
C HIS A 3 31.03 -23.98 -15.16
N ILE A 4 31.29 -24.64 -14.03
CA ILE A 4 31.70 -24.00 -12.79
C ILE A 4 33.17 -23.63 -12.96
N ALA A 5 33.44 -22.35 -13.22
CA ALA A 5 34.81 -21.83 -13.18
C ALA A 5 35.34 -21.97 -11.75
N ARG A 6 36.44 -22.73 -11.59
CA ARG A 6 37.17 -22.85 -10.32
C ARG A 6 37.79 -21.48 -9.99
N PRO A 7 37.43 -20.83 -8.87
CA PRO A 7 38.12 -19.61 -8.46
C PRO A 7 39.57 -19.96 -8.08
N LEU A 8 40.48 -19.08 -8.49
CA LEU A 8 41.92 -19.20 -8.34
C LEU A 8 42.35 -19.41 -6.88
N HIS A 9 43.32 -20.30 -6.71
CA HIS A 9 43.99 -20.74 -5.48
C HIS A 9 44.40 -19.59 -4.54
N THR A 10 43.50 -19.11 -3.67
CA THR A 10 43.88 -18.37 -2.44
C THR A 10 42.85 -18.48 -1.30
N SER A 11 41.62 -18.96 -1.54
CA SER A 11 40.65 -19.22 -0.47
C SER A 11 40.91 -20.58 0.18
N GLN A 12 40.79 -20.65 1.52
CA GLN A 12 40.83 -21.92 2.26
C GLN A 12 39.84 -22.89 1.62
N GLN A 13 40.34 -24.01 1.08
CA GLN A 13 39.55 -25.02 0.36
C GLN A 13 38.38 -25.59 1.18
N CYS A 14 38.40 -25.41 2.51
CA CYS A 14 37.36 -25.86 3.43
C CYS A 14 36.03 -25.07 3.31
N SER A 15 36.03 -23.89 2.68
CA SER A 15 34.84 -23.02 2.57
C SER A 15 34.19 -23.04 1.19
N ALA A 16 34.63 -23.92 0.29
CA ALA A 16 34.02 -24.06 -1.02
C ALA A 16 32.65 -24.76 -0.88
N PRO A 17 31.60 -24.32 -1.60
CA PRO A 17 30.33 -25.01 -1.62
C PRO A 17 30.54 -26.42 -2.17
N LEU A 18 30.25 -27.42 -1.33
CA LEU A 18 30.32 -28.82 -1.73
C LEU A 18 29.14 -29.14 -2.64
N PRO A 19 29.32 -30.03 -3.63
CA PRO A 19 28.19 -30.52 -4.40
C PRO A 19 27.17 -31.20 -3.46
N PRO A 20 25.87 -31.11 -3.76
CA PRO A 20 24.87 -31.81 -2.97
C PRO A 20 25.09 -33.32 -3.03
N LEU A 21 24.73 -34.02 -1.96
CA LEU A 21 24.76 -35.48 -1.97
C LEU A 21 23.73 -36.01 -2.98
N PRO A 22 24.03 -37.11 -3.69
CA PRO A 22 23.04 -37.77 -4.54
C PRO A 22 21.88 -38.28 -3.69
N GLU A 23 20.65 -38.11 -4.19
CA GLU A 23 19.43 -38.49 -3.46
C GLU A 23 19.31 -40.00 -3.20
N LYS A 24 19.90 -40.82 -4.08
CA LYS A 24 19.90 -42.28 -3.98
C LYS A 24 21.32 -42.82 -4.02
N GLY A 25 21.63 -43.71 -3.09
CA GLY A 25 22.86 -44.51 -3.12
C GLY A 25 22.81 -45.60 -4.18
N GLY A 26 23.95 -46.26 -4.41
CA GLY A 26 24.03 -47.43 -5.27
C GLY A 26 23.19 -48.59 -4.73
N GLU A 27 22.55 -49.34 -5.62
CA GLU A 27 21.70 -50.47 -5.23
C GLU A 27 22.56 -51.66 -4.76
N VAL A 28 22.12 -52.34 -3.71
CA VAL A 28 22.82 -53.49 -3.11
C VAL A 28 21.86 -54.66 -2.96
N ARG A 29 22.23 -55.83 -3.49
CA ARG A 29 21.50 -57.08 -3.31
C ARG A 29 21.99 -57.82 -2.07
N HIS A 30 21.05 -58.45 -1.36
CA HIS A 30 21.33 -59.23 -0.14
C HIS A 30 22.07 -58.49 0.98
N GLY A 31 22.08 -57.14 0.95
CA GLY A 31 22.68 -56.28 1.98
C GLY A 31 24.20 -56.14 1.92
N LEU A 32 24.93 -56.98 1.17
CA LEU A 32 26.40 -56.95 1.09
C LEU A 32 26.93 -56.73 -0.33
N ILE A 33 26.27 -57.27 -1.35
CA ILE A 33 26.83 -57.36 -2.70
C ILE A 33 26.24 -56.23 -3.56
N PRO A 34 27.05 -55.29 -4.09
CA PRO A 34 26.55 -54.19 -4.90
C PRO A 34 26.01 -54.69 -6.25
N GLU A 35 25.00 -54.01 -6.79
CA GLU A 35 24.43 -54.31 -8.11
C GLU A 35 25.47 -54.23 -9.23
N GLU A 36 26.46 -53.35 -9.08
CA GLU A 36 27.60 -53.22 -10.00
C GLU A 36 28.33 -54.56 -10.23
N PHE A 37 28.41 -55.42 -9.21
CA PHE A 37 29.01 -56.75 -9.34
C PHE A 37 28.15 -57.68 -10.20
N PHE A 38 26.83 -57.58 -10.08
CA PHE A 38 25.89 -58.34 -10.92
C PHE A 38 25.94 -57.84 -12.36
N GLN A 39 25.96 -56.52 -12.57
CA GLN A 39 26.08 -55.91 -13.90
C GLN A 39 27.39 -56.28 -14.59
N PHE A 40 28.50 -56.36 -13.84
CA PHE A 40 29.78 -56.79 -14.39
C PHE A 40 29.74 -58.22 -14.97
N LEU A 41 29.06 -59.15 -14.30
CA LEU A 41 28.98 -60.56 -14.70
C LEU A 41 27.81 -60.86 -15.65
N TYR A 42 26.84 -59.96 -15.74
CA TYR A 42 25.62 -60.12 -16.54
C TYR A 42 25.90 -60.41 -18.03
N PRO A 43 26.80 -59.71 -18.74
CA PRO A 43 27.05 -59.94 -20.16
C PRO A 43 27.63 -61.33 -20.49
N LYS A 44 28.22 -62.02 -19.51
CA LYS A 44 28.92 -63.30 -19.72
C LYS A 44 28.14 -64.49 -19.20
N THR A 45 27.45 -64.32 -18.08
CA THR A 45 26.85 -65.43 -17.34
C THR A 45 25.36 -65.22 -17.04
N GLY A 46 24.78 -64.13 -17.55
CA GLY A 46 23.39 -63.77 -17.29
C GLY A 46 23.10 -63.48 -15.82
N VAL A 47 21.81 -63.43 -15.47
CA VAL A 47 21.35 -63.14 -14.09
C VAL A 47 21.78 -64.23 -13.11
N THR A 48 21.83 -65.50 -13.54
CA THR A 48 22.14 -66.64 -12.68
C THR A 48 23.64 -66.76 -12.36
N GLY A 49 24.50 -66.17 -13.18
CA GLY A 49 25.95 -66.24 -13.04
C GLY A 49 26.49 -65.89 -11.65
N PRO A 50 26.22 -64.68 -11.13
CA PRO A 50 26.64 -64.29 -9.79
C PRO A 50 26.14 -65.22 -8.68
N TYR A 51 24.89 -65.72 -8.81
CA TYR A 51 24.32 -66.64 -7.82
C TYR A 51 25.02 -68.01 -7.86
N MET A 52 25.30 -68.54 -9.05
CA MET A 52 26.03 -69.81 -9.22
C MET A 52 27.49 -69.68 -8.78
N LEU A 53 28.10 -68.51 -8.98
CA LEU A 53 29.42 -68.20 -8.46
C LEU A 53 29.41 -68.18 -6.93
N GLY A 54 28.42 -67.53 -6.31
CA GLY A 54 28.27 -67.49 -4.86
C GLY A 54 28.07 -68.86 -4.22
N THR A 55 27.16 -69.68 -4.77
CA THR A 55 26.92 -71.04 -4.27
C THR A 55 28.12 -71.96 -4.54
N GLY A 56 28.77 -71.83 -5.70
CA GLY A 56 29.98 -72.57 -6.05
C GLY A 56 31.16 -72.24 -5.13
N LEU A 57 31.35 -70.96 -4.80
CA LEU A 57 32.40 -70.50 -3.90
C LEU A 57 32.14 -71.00 -2.46
N LEU A 58 30.89 -70.97 -2.00
CA LEU A 58 30.51 -71.52 -0.70
C LEU A 58 30.80 -73.03 -0.62
N LEU A 59 30.38 -73.79 -1.65
CA LEU A 59 30.62 -75.24 -1.71
C LEU A 59 32.11 -75.56 -1.77
N TYR A 60 32.89 -74.76 -2.51
CA TYR A 60 34.35 -74.90 -2.58
C TYR A 60 35.02 -74.66 -1.22
N LEU A 61 34.64 -73.61 -0.50
CA LEU A 61 35.16 -73.29 0.83
C LEU A 61 34.89 -74.42 1.85
N LEU A 62 33.71 -75.03 1.78
CA LEU A 62 33.36 -76.19 2.61
C LEU A 62 34.10 -77.46 2.18
N SER A 63 34.14 -77.75 0.88
CA SER A 63 34.77 -78.98 0.34
C SER A 63 36.29 -79.01 0.50
N LYS A 64 36.94 -77.85 0.54
CA LYS A 64 38.39 -77.73 0.78
C LYS A 64 38.75 -77.44 2.23
N GLU A 65 37.77 -77.46 3.14
CA GLU A 65 37.94 -77.15 4.57
C GLU A 65 38.64 -75.80 4.82
N ILE A 66 38.58 -74.87 3.86
CA ILE A 66 39.06 -73.51 4.03
C ILE A 66 38.15 -72.78 5.05
N TYR A 67 36.88 -73.18 5.09
CA TYR A 67 35.94 -72.82 6.15
C TYR A 67 35.54 -74.06 6.96
N VAL A 68 36.10 -74.19 8.18
CA VAL A 68 35.85 -75.33 9.08
C VAL A 68 34.59 -75.08 9.94
N LEU A 69 33.67 -76.05 9.95
CA LEU A 69 32.43 -75.98 10.74
C LEU A 69 32.69 -76.26 12.23
N ASN A 70 33.01 -75.20 12.98
CA ASN A 70 33.14 -75.23 14.44
C ASN A 70 31.84 -74.85 15.16
N HIS A 71 31.78 -75.07 16.48
CA HIS A 71 30.66 -74.60 17.32
C HIS A 71 30.41 -73.07 17.19
N GLU A 72 31.46 -72.29 16.93
CA GLU A 72 31.37 -70.85 16.66
C GLU A 72 30.58 -70.51 15.38
N THR A 73 30.58 -71.40 14.37
CA THR A 73 29.83 -71.17 13.13
C THR A 73 28.32 -71.23 13.34
N VAL A 74 27.87 -72.07 14.27
CA VAL A 74 26.46 -72.13 14.71
C VAL A 74 26.09 -70.86 15.47
N ALA A 75 26.97 -70.37 16.35
CA ALA A 75 26.75 -69.11 17.05
C ALA A 75 26.69 -67.92 16.07
N ALA A 76 27.59 -67.87 15.08
CA ALA A 76 27.58 -66.84 14.04
C ALA A 76 26.28 -66.85 13.22
N ALA A 77 25.74 -68.03 12.88
CA ALA A 77 24.46 -68.14 12.20
C ALA A 77 23.30 -67.58 13.03
N CYS A 78 23.28 -67.84 14.34
CA CYS A 78 22.29 -67.26 15.26
C CYS A 78 22.41 -65.74 15.39
N ILE A 79 23.62 -65.20 15.44
CA ILE A 79 23.83 -63.74 15.49
C ILE A 79 23.39 -63.09 14.18
N LEU A 80 23.72 -63.69 13.03
CA LEU A 80 23.34 -63.19 11.72
C LEU A 80 21.81 -63.14 11.55
N THR A 81 21.07 -64.15 12.01
CA THR A 81 19.60 -64.14 11.93
C THR A 81 18.98 -63.04 12.78
N VAL A 82 19.51 -62.79 13.98
CA VAL A 82 19.07 -61.67 14.84
C VAL A 82 19.36 -60.32 14.19
N ILE A 83 20.53 -60.14 13.57
CA ILE A 83 20.89 -58.90 12.86
C ILE A 83 19.94 -58.67 11.67
N ILE A 84 19.68 -59.69 10.85
CA ILE A 84 18.76 -59.59 9.72
C ILE A 84 17.34 -59.24 10.20
N TYR A 85 16.88 -59.86 11.28
CA TYR A 85 15.59 -59.55 11.87
C TYR A 85 15.52 -58.10 12.38
N GLY A 86 16.57 -57.64 13.08
CA GLY A 86 16.67 -56.27 13.59
C GLY A 86 16.64 -55.23 12.48
N VAL A 87 17.43 -55.42 11.42
CA VAL A 87 17.47 -54.50 10.27
C VAL A 87 16.13 -54.49 9.54
N LYS A 88 15.50 -55.64 9.32
CA LYS A 88 14.20 -55.70 8.63
C LYS A 88 13.07 -55.08 9.44
N LYS A 89 13.09 -55.22 10.76
CA LYS A 89 12.01 -54.74 11.64
C LYS A 89 12.15 -53.26 12.01
N PHE A 90 13.35 -52.83 12.40
CA PHE A 90 13.61 -51.48 12.91
C PHE A 90 14.26 -50.55 11.89
N GLY A 91 14.73 -51.08 10.75
CA GLY A 91 15.29 -50.28 9.66
C GLY A 91 14.40 -49.12 9.20
N PRO A 92 13.09 -49.30 8.91
CA PRO A 92 12.25 -48.19 8.45
C PRO A 92 12.08 -47.11 9.52
N ASP A 93 11.95 -47.48 10.79
CA ASP A 93 11.80 -46.52 11.89
C ASP A 93 13.06 -45.68 12.09
N VAL A 94 14.25 -46.31 11.99
CA VAL A 94 15.53 -45.60 12.09
C VAL A 94 15.75 -44.69 10.89
N ALA A 95 15.39 -45.12 9.68
CA ALA A 95 15.46 -44.28 8.48
C ALA A 95 14.56 -43.05 8.61
N ALA A 96 13.29 -43.24 8.98
CA ALA A 96 12.35 -42.15 9.19
C ALA A 96 12.80 -41.18 10.31
N PHE A 97 13.47 -41.69 11.35
CA PHE A 97 14.05 -40.84 12.39
C PHE A 97 15.23 -40.00 11.87
N ALA A 98 16.13 -40.59 11.08
CA ALA A 98 17.25 -39.88 10.48
C ALA A 98 16.77 -38.78 9.52
N ASP A 99 15.75 -39.06 8.70
CA ASP A 99 15.14 -38.09 7.78
C ASP A 99 14.54 -36.91 8.55
N LYS A 100 13.77 -37.19 9.62
CA LYS A 100 13.19 -36.14 10.49
C LYS A 100 14.24 -35.21 11.09
N LEU A 101 15.36 -35.76 11.55
CA LEU A 101 16.45 -34.94 12.10
C LEU A 101 17.07 -34.01 11.05
N ASN A 102 17.16 -34.46 9.80
CA ASN A 102 17.67 -33.63 8.72
C ASN A 102 16.65 -32.55 8.32
N GLU A 103 15.38 -32.92 8.21
CA GLU A 103 14.27 -31.99 7.93
C GLU A 103 14.16 -30.90 8.99
N GLU A 104 14.28 -31.23 10.28
CA GLU A 104 14.22 -30.26 11.38
C GLU A 104 15.39 -29.26 11.32
N LYS A 105 16.61 -29.73 11.03
CA LYS A 105 17.78 -28.85 10.85
C LYS A 105 17.61 -27.91 9.66
N VAL A 106 17.07 -28.41 8.56
CA VAL A 106 16.79 -27.58 7.38
C VAL A 106 15.68 -26.59 7.67
N ALA A 107 14.60 -27.02 8.32
CA ALA A 107 13.45 -26.18 8.66
C ALA A 107 13.83 -25.05 9.63
N THR A 108 14.61 -25.34 10.67
CA THR A 108 15.11 -24.32 11.61
C THR A 108 16.04 -23.32 10.91
N ALA A 109 16.97 -23.78 10.07
CA ALA A 109 17.82 -22.89 9.30
C ALA A 109 17.03 -22.00 8.33
N LEU A 110 16.02 -22.56 7.66
CA LEU A 110 15.13 -21.79 6.78
C LEU A 110 14.25 -20.80 7.55
N ALA A 111 13.75 -21.18 8.73
CA ALA A 111 12.94 -20.30 9.58
C ALA A 111 13.74 -19.07 10.01
N VAL A 112 14.96 -19.26 10.55
CA VAL A 112 15.85 -18.17 10.96
C VAL A 112 16.22 -17.27 9.77
N LYS A 113 16.54 -17.86 8.62
CA LYS A 113 16.81 -17.10 7.40
C LYS A 113 15.60 -16.25 6.99
N ASN A 114 14.41 -16.82 6.98
CA ASN A 114 13.20 -16.12 6.55
C ASN A 114 12.78 -15.02 7.54
N GLU A 115 12.97 -15.24 8.84
CA GLU A 115 12.76 -14.22 9.88
C GLU A 115 13.73 -13.06 9.68
N ALA A 116 15.03 -13.33 9.51
CA ALA A 116 16.02 -12.30 9.25
C ALA A 116 15.74 -11.49 7.96
N ILE A 117 15.26 -12.15 6.89
CA ILE A 117 14.86 -11.46 5.66
C ILE A 117 13.68 -10.52 5.93
N LYS A 118 12.65 -10.98 6.65
CA LYS A 118 11.49 -10.15 7.01
C LYS A 118 11.88 -8.96 7.88
N ASP A 119 12.75 -9.17 8.85
CA ASP A 119 13.23 -8.09 9.72
C ASP A 119 13.98 -7.03 8.89
N LEU A 120 14.83 -7.45 7.96
CA LEU A 120 15.51 -6.53 7.05
C LEU A 120 14.53 -5.80 6.11
N GLU A 121 13.53 -6.49 5.58
CA GLU A 121 12.49 -5.88 4.74
C GLU A 121 11.70 -4.81 5.51
N THR A 122 11.27 -5.12 6.74
CA THR A 122 10.55 -4.16 7.60
C THR A 122 11.42 -2.96 7.97
N ALA A 123 12.72 -3.16 8.23
CA ALA A 123 13.66 -2.07 8.47
C ALA A 123 13.81 -1.17 7.22
N ILE A 124 13.91 -1.75 6.03
CA ILE A 124 13.97 -1.00 4.76
C ILE A 124 12.69 -0.17 4.55
N GLU A 125 11.52 -0.73 4.85
CA GLU A 125 10.25 0.00 4.75
C GLU A 125 10.16 1.16 5.73
N GLN A 126 10.67 1.00 6.95
CA GLN A 126 10.72 2.06 7.95
C GLN A 126 11.65 3.19 7.49
N GLU A 127 12.85 2.87 7.02
CA GLU A 127 13.80 3.86 6.48
C GLU A 127 13.23 4.63 5.30
N LYS A 128 12.54 3.96 4.37
CA LYS A 128 11.84 4.64 3.26
C LYS A 128 10.78 5.62 3.76
N LYS A 129 10.03 5.27 4.81
CA LYS A 129 9.04 6.17 5.42
C LYS A 129 9.72 7.38 6.07
N GLU A 130 10.86 7.21 6.72
CA GLU A 130 11.61 8.33 7.29
C GLU A 130 12.20 9.24 6.20
N GLN A 131 12.74 8.69 5.11
CA GLN A 131 13.17 9.47 3.95
C GLN A 131 12.03 10.32 3.39
N TRP A 132 10.84 9.72 3.21
CA TRP A 132 9.65 10.45 2.76
C TRP A 132 9.22 11.56 3.72
N ARG A 133 9.33 11.35 5.04
CA ARG A 133 9.05 12.39 6.05
C ARG A 133 10.04 13.55 5.97
N VAL A 134 11.32 13.26 5.70
CA VAL A 134 12.35 14.28 5.53
C VAL A 134 12.07 15.13 4.28
N GLU A 135 11.68 14.52 3.17
CA GLU A 135 11.24 15.24 1.96
C GLU A 135 10.07 16.18 2.27
N GLY A 136 9.10 15.70 3.05
CA GLY A 136 7.93 16.47 3.50
C GLY A 136 8.25 17.72 4.33
N ARG A 137 9.43 17.80 4.95
CA ARG A 137 9.84 18.94 5.78
C ARG A 137 9.98 20.23 4.98
N SER A 138 10.42 20.15 3.73
CA SER A 138 10.55 21.31 2.85
C SER A 138 9.19 21.98 2.59
N TYR A 139 8.17 21.17 2.27
CA TYR A 139 6.79 21.63 2.07
C TYR A 139 6.22 22.35 3.29
N LEU A 140 6.53 21.88 4.50
CA LEU A 140 6.09 22.55 5.73
C LEU A 140 6.68 23.96 5.84
N PHE A 141 7.96 24.13 5.51
CA PHE A 141 8.60 25.45 5.55
C PHE A 141 8.10 26.36 4.45
N ASP A 142 7.88 25.86 3.24
CA ASP A 142 7.34 26.63 2.14
C ASP A 142 5.89 27.07 2.43
N ALA A 143 5.06 26.19 2.98
CA ALA A 143 3.71 26.53 3.41
C ALA A 143 3.72 27.64 4.47
N LYS A 144 4.63 27.57 5.46
CA LYS A 144 4.78 28.61 6.49
C LYS A 144 5.23 29.95 5.88
N ARG A 145 6.22 29.93 4.97
CA ARG A 145 6.71 31.13 4.28
C ARG A 145 5.60 31.79 3.46
N ASN A 146 4.85 30.99 2.70
CA ASN A 146 3.74 31.47 1.89
C ASN A 146 2.59 32.01 2.74
N ASN A 147 2.29 31.39 3.88
CA ASN A 147 1.27 31.88 4.81
C ASN A 147 1.65 33.27 5.37
N VAL A 148 2.90 33.46 5.80
CA VAL A 148 3.38 34.77 6.25
C VAL A 148 3.32 35.82 5.13
N ALA A 149 3.74 35.46 3.91
CA ALA A 149 3.66 36.37 2.76
C ALA A 149 2.20 36.76 2.45
N MET A 150 1.28 35.80 2.48
CA MET A 150 -0.15 36.03 2.28
C MET A 150 -0.73 36.95 3.36
N LEU A 151 -0.40 36.73 4.63
CA LEU A 151 -0.85 37.57 5.74
C LEU A 151 -0.37 39.02 5.59
N LEU A 152 0.87 39.23 5.17
CA LEU A 152 1.42 40.57 4.90
C LEU A 152 0.66 41.27 3.77
N GLU A 153 0.41 40.56 2.67
CA GLU A 153 -0.36 41.04 1.52
C GLU A 153 -1.82 41.35 1.87
N THR A 154 -2.46 40.52 2.69
CA THR A 154 -3.82 40.76 3.19
C THR A 154 -3.87 42.02 4.06
N ASN A 155 -2.95 42.16 5.02
CA ASN A 155 -2.88 43.35 5.88
C ASN A 155 -2.64 44.62 5.06
N TYR A 156 -1.78 44.55 4.04
CA TYR A 156 -1.52 45.69 3.15
C TYR A 156 -2.80 46.10 2.39
N ARG A 157 -3.50 45.14 1.77
CA ARG A 157 -4.76 45.39 1.07
C ARG A 157 -5.85 45.90 2.01
N GLU A 158 -5.94 45.35 3.22
CA GLU A 158 -6.89 45.80 4.24
C GLU A 158 -6.68 47.27 4.58
N ARG A 159 -5.44 47.68 4.85
CA ARG A 159 -5.10 49.10 5.13
C ARG A 159 -5.49 50.02 3.97
N LEU A 160 -5.20 49.63 2.73
CA LEU A 160 -5.61 50.40 1.55
C LEU A 160 -7.14 50.51 1.44
N MET A 161 -7.86 49.41 1.68
CA MET A 161 -9.32 49.38 1.65
C MET A 161 -9.92 50.22 2.78
N THR A 162 -9.33 50.24 3.97
CA THR A 162 -9.75 51.12 5.08
C THR A 162 -9.66 52.58 4.66
N VAL A 163 -8.52 53.01 4.09
CA VAL A 163 -8.33 54.39 3.62
C VAL A 163 -9.32 54.73 2.50
N TYR A 164 -9.48 53.83 1.52
CA TYR A 164 -10.43 54.01 0.43
C TYR A 164 -11.87 54.20 0.94
N ASN A 165 -12.31 53.34 1.87
CA ASN A 165 -13.64 53.40 2.46
C ASN A 165 -13.85 54.69 3.27
N GLU A 166 -12.86 55.14 4.04
CA GLU A 166 -12.94 56.40 4.78
C GLU A 166 -13.06 57.61 3.83
N VAL A 167 -12.25 57.68 2.78
CA VAL A 167 -12.33 58.77 1.78
C VAL A 167 -13.69 58.74 1.07
N LYS A 168 -14.15 57.57 0.64
CA LYS A 168 -15.46 57.40 0.04
C LYS A 168 -16.58 57.86 0.98
N LYS A 169 -16.53 57.49 2.26
CA LYS A 169 -17.51 57.91 3.26
C LYS A 169 -17.60 59.43 3.41
N ARG A 170 -16.46 60.15 3.30
CA ARG A 170 -16.45 61.63 3.31
C ARG A 170 -17.12 62.22 2.07
N LEU A 171 -16.84 61.67 0.90
CA LEU A 171 -17.46 62.08 -0.37
C LEU A 171 -18.96 61.79 -0.38
N ASP A 172 -19.35 60.57 -0.02
CA ASP A 172 -20.75 60.15 0.07
C ASP A 172 -21.52 61.03 1.07
N PHE A 173 -20.89 61.42 2.18
CA PHE A 173 -21.48 62.37 3.13
C PHE A 173 -21.73 63.75 2.52
N GLN A 174 -20.79 64.28 1.74
CA GLN A 174 -20.97 65.58 1.05
C GLN A 174 -22.11 65.51 0.03
N VAL A 175 -22.17 64.45 -0.77
CA VAL A 175 -23.25 64.22 -1.74
C VAL A 175 -24.60 64.09 -1.02
N ALA A 176 -24.66 63.33 0.08
CA ALA A 176 -25.87 63.19 0.89
C ALA A 176 -26.34 64.53 1.47
N MET A 177 -25.41 65.36 1.97
CA MET A 177 -25.73 66.71 2.48
C MET A 177 -26.29 67.62 1.38
N GLN A 178 -25.71 67.58 0.16
CA GLN A 178 -26.23 68.33 -0.98
C GLN A 178 -27.63 67.88 -1.39
N ASN A 179 -27.87 66.57 -1.44
CA ASN A 179 -29.18 66.01 -1.74
C ASN A 179 -30.22 66.38 -0.67
N LEU A 180 -29.86 66.31 0.61
CA LEU A 180 -30.72 66.73 1.72
C LEU A 180 -31.06 68.21 1.64
N LYS A 181 -30.08 69.07 1.35
CA LYS A 181 -30.31 70.51 1.17
C LYS A 181 -31.29 70.79 0.04
N ARG A 182 -31.09 70.17 -1.14
CA ARG A 182 -32.02 70.28 -2.28
C ARG A 182 -33.42 69.79 -1.91
N GLN A 183 -33.52 68.66 -1.20
CA GLN A 183 -34.80 68.13 -0.75
C GLN A 183 -35.50 69.08 0.22
N LYS A 184 -34.77 69.70 1.15
CA LYS A 184 -35.32 70.69 2.09
C LYS A 184 -35.74 71.99 1.41
N GLU A 185 -34.96 72.47 0.45
CA GLU A 185 -35.33 73.63 -0.38
C GLU A 185 -36.61 73.35 -1.17
N GLN A 186 -36.72 72.16 -1.77
CA GLN A 186 -37.91 71.73 -2.50
C GLN A 186 -39.13 71.59 -1.57
N GLU A 187 -39.00 70.96 -0.40
CA GLU A 187 -40.06 70.87 0.61
C GLU A 187 -40.53 72.25 1.06
N HIS A 188 -39.59 73.16 1.36
CA HIS A 188 -39.89 74.52 1.78
C HIS A 188 -40.60 75.30 0.66
N MET A 189 -40.12 75.19 -0.58
CA MET A 189 -40.76 75.80 -1.74
C MET A 189 -42.20 75.30 -1.93
N ILE A 190 -42.43 73.99 -1.83
CA ILE A 190 -43.79 73.40 -1.92
C ILE A 190 -44.69 73.97 -0.82
N GLN A 191 -44.23 73.96 0.44
CA GLN A 191 -45.01 74.51 1.57
C GLN A 191 -45.28 76.02 1.43
N TRP A 192 -44.30 76.79 0.94
CA TRP A 192 -44.47 78.22 0.70
C TRP A 192 -45.48 78.48 -0.41
N VAL A 193 -45.38 77.77 -1.54
CA VAL A 193 -46.34 77.88 -2.65
C VAL A 193 -47.74 77.50 -2.18
N GLU A 194 -47.89 76.38 -1.47
CA GLU A 194 -49.18 75.94 -0.90
C GLU A 194 -49.77 77.00 0.02
N LYS A 195 -48.99 77.54 0.96
CA LYS A 195 -49.43 78.57 1.89
C LYS A 195 -49.85 79.86 1.17
N ASN A 196 -49.09 80.32 0.17
CA ASN A 196 -49.44 81.52 -0.59
C ASN A 196 -50.66 81.29 -1.47
N VAL A 197 -50.83 80.11 -2.08
CA VAL A 197 -52.03 79.76 -2.83
C VAL A 197 -53.24 79.81 -1.90
N VAL A 198 -53.19 79.14 -0.74
CA VAL A 198 -54.27 79.17 0.26
C VAL A 198 -54.60 80.58 0.73
N GLN A 199 -53.59 81.44 0.95
CA GLN A 199 -53.79 82.84 1.35
C GLN A 199 -54.33 83.73 0.23
N SER A 200 -53.95 83.48 -1.02
CA SER A 200 -54.40 84.25 -2.19
C SER A 200 -55.84 83.94 -2.60
N ILE A 201 -56.37 82.77 -2.20
CA ILE A 201 -57.76 82.40 -2.41
C ILE A 201 -58.63 83.32 -1.54
N THR A 202 -59.13 84.39 -2.14
CA THR A 202 -60.11 85.27 -1.50
C THR A 202 -61.46 84.58 -1.41
N PRO A 203 -62.30 84.89 -0.40
CA PRO A 203 -63.65 84.35 -0.31
C PRO A 203 -64.52 84.73 -1.54
N GLN A 204 -64.15 85.79 -2.26
CA GLN A 204 -64.75 86.18 -3.53
C GLN A 204 -64.43 85.17 -4.65
N GLN A 205 -63.16 84.79 -4.81
CA GLN A 205 -62.73 83.76 -5.78
C GLN A 205 -63.30 82.37 -5.49
N GLN A 206 -63.53 82.01 -4.22
CA GLN A 206 -64.20 80.75 -3.89
C GLN A 206 -65.64 80.72 -4.43
N LYS A 207 -66.38 81.83 -4.31
CA LYS A 207 -67.74 81.94 -4.87
C LYS A 207 -67.74 81.89 -6.40
N GLU A 208 -66.79 82.55 -7.05
CA GLU A 208 -66.62 82.51 -8.51
C GLU A 208 -66.22 81.11 -9.01
N SER A 209 -65.38 80.39 -8.24
CA SER A 209 -65.01 79.01 -8.54
C SER A 209 -66.21 78.06 -8.41
N ILE A 210 -67.04 78.21 -7.36
CA ILE A 210 -68.30 77.45 -7.23
C ILE A 210 -69.25 77.76 -8.40
N ALA A 211 -69.36 79.02 -8.80
CA ALA A 211 -70.16 79.41 -9.95
C ALA A 211 -69.64 78.76 -11.25
N LYS A 212 -68.33 78.71 -11.43
CA LYS A 212 -67.69 78.01 -12.55
C LYS A 212 -67.92 76.50 -12.50
N CYS A 213 -67.82 75.86 -11.34
CA CYS A 213 -68.17 74.44 -11.17
C CYS A 213 -69.64 74.16 -11.51
N ILE A 214 -70.57 75.06 -11.17
CA ILE A 214 -71.98 74.96 -11.57
C ILE A 214 -72.13 75.10 -13.09
N LEU A 215 -71.36 75.98 -13.73
CA LEU A 215 -71.33 76.10 -15.18
C LEU A 215 -70.76 74.85 -15.86
N ASP A 216 -69.67 74.29 -15.33
CA ASP A 216 -69.03 73.08 -15.86
C ASP A 216 -69.95 71.86 -15.66
N LEU A 217 -70.64 71.75 -14.52
CA LEU A 217 -71.67 70.73 -14.30
C LEU A 217 -72.87 70.90 -15.25
N LYS A 218 -73.31 72.13 -15.52
CA LYS A 218 -74.35 72.41 -16.54
C LYS A 218 -73.87 72.06 -17.95
N ALA A 219 -72.60 72.28 -18.25
CA ALA A 219 -72.02 71.91 -19.54
C ALA A 219 -71.94 70.38 -19.69
N LEU A 220 -71.48 69.68 -18.65
CA LEU A 220 -71.44 68.23 -18.58
C LEU A 220 -72.84 67.60 -18.60
N SER A 221 -73.84 68.21 -17.94
CA SER A 221 -75.22 67.73 -17.97
C SER A 221 -75.86 67.94 -19.34
N ARG A 222 -75.54 69.03 -20.03
CA ARG A 222 -75.97 69.24 -21.43
C ARG A 222 -75.31 68.24 -22.37
N SER A 223 -74.02 67.94 -22.20
CA SER A 223 -73.36 66.89 -23.00
C SER A 223 -73.90 65.49 -22.68
N ALA A 224 -74.28 65.22 -21.43
CA ALA A 224 -74.90 63.95 -21.03
C ALA A 224 -76.34 63.81 -21.54
N GLN A 225 -77.14 64.89 -21.54
CA GLN A 225 -78.48 64.91 -22.14
C GLN A 225 -78.45 64.88 -23.68
N ALA A 226 -77.34 65.28 -24.31
CA ALA A 226 -77.14 65.14 -25.76
C ALA A 226 -76.66 63.73 -26.17
N ALA A 227 -76.28 62.89 -25.20
CA ALA A 227 -75.79 61.53 -25.41
C ALA A 227 -76.80 60.43 -24.98
N ALA A 228 -77.98 60.82 -24.48
CA ALA A 228 -79.14 59.97 -24.18
C ALA A 228 -80.30 60.32 -25.11
#